data_AF-A0A8X6FGZ9-F1
#
_entry.id   AF-A0A8X6FGZ9-F1
#
_cell.length_a   1.000
_cell.length_b   1.000
_cell.length_c   1.000
_cell.angle_alpha   90.00
_cell.angle_beta   90.00
_cell.angle_gamma   90.00
#
_symmetry.space_group_name_H-M   'P 1'
#
loop_
_entity.id
_entity.type
_entity.pdbx_description
1 polymer ?
#
loop_
_entity_poly.entity_id
_entity_poly.type
_entity_poly.pdbx_seq_one_letter_code
_entity_poly.pdbx_strand_id
1 'polypeptide(L)'
;MGQGLNCCPYRAGDSRSREVREDRRFFNEGNTIFKLLKGSGDVKDPCEHNQCRFGAQCKPSLDGGTFECICPEKCSAYGNSRSSRPVCGTDGKDYPNTCELKKTACREMRILEVRFTGRCDPCQGVECPNSQVCQLDEHRNAICRCNAVCSDDMRPVCGSDGRTYSNECTLRVEACKFRKNIRVVYSGECSAGKNPCENIVCGPFEDCNIDKYGIASCQCQPSCEYVMKPVCGSNGQTYSNECELQRNACLMKRHVTVVYKGACGDTGPCHNYVCSFGALCVLKNDRPGCECPTCPERFEPVCGSDGISYTNECKMKREACEERKEISIAYMGLCNTCSQTQCEYYAVCELDKGRATCVCPQRCVKIEAKVCGNDGVTYQNECELRVAACTKQLYISVASRGPCDLCINVHCKYGARCEDGRCVCPTECPENYDPVCSSDGTTYRNECEMRRAACEQTMELNVLIYGECEDVGGSGAGIKSPESGSGNSPCDKDACRYGGICDYDSEDRLLCVCAFECPPIRAPVCGSDGEFYDSDCKMKEQSCKTQKKIVIVPKNKCQSKLNVLN
;
A
#
# COMPACT_ATOMS: atom_id res chain seq x y z
N MET A 1 1.66 16.70 64.99
CA MET A 1 1.70 15.23 64.82
C MET A 1 1.91 14.98 63.33
N GLY A 2 3.15 14.94 62.86
CA GLY A 2 3.97 13.73 62.80
C GLY A 2 4.07 13.31 61.32
N GLN A 3 4.94 13.99 60.55
CA GLN A 3 6.16 13.45 59.92
C GLN A 3 5.83 12.58 58.68
N GLY A 4 6.15 12.98 57.44
CA GLY A 4 7.49 13.16 56.84
C GLY A 4 7.68 12.02 55.80
N LEU A 5 8.29 12.12 54.62
CA LEU A 5 9.19 13.06 53.96
C LEU A 5 9.24 12.71 52.45
N ASN A 6 9.40 13.73 51.59
CA ASN A 6 10.35 13.89 50.46
C ASN A 6 11.30 12.71 50.13
N CYS A 7 11.83 12.46 48.92
CA CYS A 7 11.83 13.02 47.57
C CYS A 7 12.55 11.99 46.65
N CYS A 8 12.28 12.04 45.32
CA CYS A 8 13.01 11.67 44.07
C CYS A 8 14.37 10.90 44.08
N PRO A 9 14.95 10.51 42.91
CA PRO A 9 14.46 10.16 41.54
C PRO A 9 15.04 8.80 41.04
N TYR A 10 14.73 8.23 39.86
CA TYR A 10 15.71 7.40 39.11
C TYR A 10 15.39 7.16 37.61
N ARG A 11 16.49 7.08 36.85
CA ARG A 11 16.68 6.95 35.39
C ARG A 11 16.33 5.56 34.81
N ALA A 12 16.27 5.58 33.47
CA ALA A 12 16.23 4.48 32.49
C ALA A 12 17.06 3.21 32.82
N GLY A 13 16.54 2.05 32.41
CA GLY A 13 17.31 0.82 32.26
C GLY A 13 16.50 -0.49 32.37
N ASP A 14 16.28 -1.10 31.21
CA ASP A 14 16.32 -2.54 30.93
C ASP A 14 15.10 -3.45 31.22
N SER A 15 14.65 -4.09 30.14
CA SER A 15 13.56 -5.04 30.04
C SER A 15 14.05 -6.45 30.37
N ARG A 16 13.60 -7.00 31.50
CA ARG A 16 13.63 -8.45 31.78
C ARG A 16 12.28 -8.92 32.32
N SER A 17 11.80 -9.97 31.66
CA SER A 17 10.61 -10.77 31.93
C SER A 17 10.48 -11.11 33.42
N ARG A 18 9.41 -10.65 34.08
CA ARG A 18 9.02 -11.16 35.40
C ARG A 18 8.12 -12.38 35.20
N GLU A 19 8.69 -13.54 35.44
CA GLU A 19 7.95 -14.76 35.76
C GLU A 19 7.01 -14.50 36.95
N VAL A 20 5.72 -14.73 36.74
CA VAL A 20 4.73 -14.73 37.83
C VAL A 20 4.92 -16.02 38.62
N ARG A 21 5.59 -15.92 39.77
CA ARG A 21 5.50 -16.94 40.83
C ARG A 21 4.07 -16.95 41.36
N GLU A 22 3.28 -17.94 40.95
CA GLU A 22 1.99 -18.22 41.58
C GLU A 22 2.21 -18.87 42.97
N ASP A 23 1.62 -18.23 43.97
CA ASP A 23 1.56 -18.64 45.36
C ASP A 23 0.94 -20.05 45.49
N ARG A 24 1.76 -21.05 45.85
CA ARG A 24 1.33 -22.44 46.13
C ARG A 24 0.68 -22.56 47.50
N ARG A 25 -0.48 -21.95 47.72
CA ARG A 25 -1.32 -22.28 48.89
C ARG A 25 -2.79 -22.36 48.48
N PHE A 26 -3.40 -23.51 48.80
CA PHE A 26 -4.81 -23.87 48.70
C PHE A 26 -5.32 -24.40 47.34
N PHE A 27 -5.23 -25.73 47.16
CA PHE A 27 -6.37 -26.66 47.12
C PHE A 27 -5.82 -28.08 46.84
N ASN A 28 -5.59 -28.85 47.89
CA ASN A 28 -5.21 -30.26 47.81
C ASN A 28 -6.25 -31.07 48.62
N GLU A 29 -7.49 -31.12 48.14
CA GLU A 29 -8.55 -31.98 48.70
C GLU A 29 -8.47 -33.42 48.15
N GLY A 30 -7.29 -33.87 47.74
CA GLY A 30 -6.99 -35.26 47.41
C GLY A 30 -6.05 -35.96 48.40
N ASN A 31 -5.53 -35.24 49.40
CA ASN A 31 -4.39 -35.71 50.19
C ASN A 31 -4.73 -36.14 51.63
N THR A 32 -5.85 -36.86 51.80
CA THR A 32 -6.24 -37.45 53.08
C THR A 32 -5.55 -38.79 53.36
N ILE A 33 -4.93 -39.43 52.36
CA ILE A 33 -4.26 -40.73 52.52
C ILE A 33 -2.80 -40.56 53.01
N PHE A 34 -2.04 -39.58 52.53
CA PHE A 34 -0.64 -39.37 52.96
C PHE A 34 -0.49 -38.82 54.39
N LYS A 35 -1.56 -38.30 55.01
CA LYS A 35 -1.54 -37.86 56.41
C LYS A 35 -1.74 -38.99 57.42
N LEU A 36 -2.09 -40.20 56.98
CA LEU A 36 -2.40 -41.33 57.88
C LEU A 36 -1.29 -42.40 57.95
N LEU A 37 -0.25 -42.32 57.13
CA LEU A 37 0.88 -43.25 57.15
C LEU A 37 2.18 -42.54 57.52
N LYS A 38 2.25 -41.98 58.74
CA LYS A 38 3.55 -41.65 59.36
C LYS A 38 4.08 -42.90 60.05
N GLY A 39 4.75 -43.74 59.27
CA GLY A 39 5.50 -44.89 59.76
C GLY A 39 6.42 -45.44 58.69
N SER A 40 7.71 -45.11 58.79
CA SER A 40 8.86 -45.72 58.10
C SER A 40 9.03 -45.49 56.57
N GLY A 41 10.13 -44.80 56.21
CA GLY A 41 10.69 -44.70 54.86
C GLY A 41 10.42 -43.34 54.19
N ASP A 42 11.48 -42.69 53.69
CA ASP A 42 11.42 -41.47 52.85
C ASP A 42 10.71 -41.76 51.52
N VAL A 43 9.38 -41.89 51.54
CA VAL A 43 8.56 -41.95 50.34
C VAL A 43 8.40 -40.52 49.84
N LYS A 44 9.27 -40.12 48.92
CA LYS A 44 9.16 -38.84 48.19
C LYS A 44 7.90 -38.85 47.36
N ASP A 45 7.13 -37.77 47.40
CA ASP A 45 5.92 -37.64 46.59
C ASP A 45 6.27 -37.76 45.10
N PRO A 46 5.83 -38.83 44.41
CA PRO A 46 6.17 -39.05 43.01
C PRO A 46 5.54 -38.00 42.08
N CYS A 47 4.66 -37.12 42.56
CA CYS A 47 4.09 -35.99 41.83
C CYS A 47 4.82 -34.65 42.05
N GLU A 48 5.85 -34.59 42.90
CA GLU A 48 6.53 -33.32 43.23
C GLU A 48 7.36 -32.74 42.06
N HIS A 49 7.89 -33.62 41.20
CA HIS A 49 8.71 -33.26 40.04
C HIS A 49 8.19 -33.78 38.70
N ASN A 50 7.17 -34.64 38.70
CA ASN A 50 6.64 -35.24 37.47
C ASN A 50 5.41 -34.45 36.98
N GLN A 51 5.54 -33.83 35.81
CA GLN A 51 4.45 -33.08 35.17
C GLN A 51 3.70 -33.94 34.16
N CYS A 52 2.40 -34.09 34.38
CA CYS A 52 1.52 -34.74 33.43
C CYS A 52 1.21 -33.83 32.23
N ARG A 53 1.12 -34.43 31.04
CA ARG A 53 0.83 -33.71 29.79
C ARG A 53 -0.68 -33.45 29.64
N PHE A 54 -1.02 -32.48 28.79
CA PHE A 54 -2.40 -32.21 28.35
C PHE A 54 -3.40 -31.88 29.48
N GLY A 55 -2.98 -31.20 30.56
CA GLY A 55 -3.91 -30.82 31.63
C GLY A 55 -4.36 -31.96 32.56
N ALA A 56 -3.77 -33.15 32.41
CA ALA A 56 -3.92 -34.25 33.36
C ALA A 56 -3.37 -33.87 34.75
N GLN A 57 -3.98 -34.43 35.80
CA GLN A 57 -3.54 -34.27 37.17
C GLN A 57 -2.71 -35.49 37.57
N CYS A 58 -1.58 -35.25 38.22
CA CYS A 58 -0.76 -36.31 38.78
C CYS A 58 -1.43 -36.83 40.06
N LYS A 59 -1.63 -38.15 40.15
CA LYS A 59 -2.00 -38.83 41.38
C LYS A 59 -0.97 -39.91 41.72
N PRO A 60 -0.48 -39.98 42.97
CA PRO A 60 0.39 -41.06 43.41
C PRO A 60 -0.39 -42.39 43.43
N SER A 61 0.26 -43.46 42.99
CA SER A 61 -0.26 -44.83 43.06
C SER A 61 -0.34 -45.31 44.51
N LEU A 62 -1.19 -46.31 44.77
CA LEU A 62 -1.40 -46.90 46.10
C LEU A 62 -0.11 -47.46 46.73
N ASP A 63 0.87 -47.83 45.89
CA ASP A 63 2.17 -48.37 46.30
C ASP A 63 3.18 -47.29 46.75
N GLY A 64 2.81 -46.00 46.65
CA GLY A 64 3.61 -44.86 47.10
C GLY A 64 4.86 -44.53 46.28
N GLY A 65 5.34 -45.45 45.43
CA GLY A 65 6.55 -45.29 44.62
C GLY A 65 6.35 -44.83 43.17
N THR A 66 5.12 -44.83 42.66
CA THR A 66 4.81 -44.49 41.26
C THR A 66 3.69 -43.44 41.18
N PHE A 67 3.52 -42.81 40.01
CA PHE A 67 2.46 -41.84 39.77
C PHE A 67 1.69 -42.17 38.49
N GLU A 68 0.42 -41.79 38.45
CA GLU A 68 -0.47 -41.90 37.30
C GLU A 68 -0.98 -40.51 36.91
N CYS A 69 -1.03 -40.25 35.60
CA CYS A 69 -1.59 -39.03 35.04
C CYS A 69 -3.04 -39.29 34.63
N ILE A 70 -3.98 -38.74 35.40
CA ILE A 70 -5.41 -38.96 35.15
C ILE A 70 -6.12 -37.66 34.76
N CYS A 71 -7.10 -37.78 33.86
CA CYS A 71 -7.94 -36.65 33.49
C CYS A 71 -8.91 -36.31 34.63
N PRO A 72 -9.19 -35.03 34.89
CA PRO A 72 -10.22 -34.63 35.84
C PRO A 72 -11.59 -35.24 35.46
N GLU A 73 -12.20 -36.01 36.35
CA GLU A 73 -13.52 -36.61 36.07
C GLU A 73 -14.66 -35.61 36.28
N LYS A 74 -14.59 -34.85 37.38
CA LYS A 74 -15.56 -33.82 37.77
C LYS A 74 -14.82 -32.52 38.05
N CYS A 75 -15.36 -31.42 37.55
CA CYS A 75 -14.88 -30.08 37.87
C CYS A 75 -15.88 -29.43 38.82
N SER A 76 -15.49 -29.28 40.08
CA SER A 76 -16.32 -28.64 41.08
C SER A 76 -16.30 -27.11 40.87
N ALA A 77 -17.46 -26.50 40.63
CA ALA A 77 -17.60 -25.05 40.57
C ALA A 77 -17.69 -24.48 42.00
N TYR A 78 -16.58 -24.49 42.74
CA TYR A 78 -16.56 -23.91 44.09
C TYR A 78 -16.44 -22.38 44.03
N GLY A 79 -17.58 -21.69 44.11
CA GLY A 79 -17.69 -20.25 44.40
C GLY A 79 -16.93 -19.32 43.44
N ASN A 80 -16.56 -18.13 43.95
CA ASN A 80 -15.99 -17.00 43.19
C ASN A 80 -14.47 -17.10 42.96
N SER A 81 -13.87 -18.29 43.09
CA SER A 81 -12.43 -18.50 42.97
C SER A 81 -11.92 -18.16 41.56
N ARG A 82 -10.65 -17.73 41.42
CA ARG A 82 -10.04 -17.42 40.11
C ARG A 82 -10.17 -18.58 39.10
N SER A 83 -10.13 -19.81 39.59
CA SER A 83 -10.26 -21.05 38.80
C SER A 83 -11.69 -21.36 38.33
N SER A 84 -12.72 -20.70 38.88
CA SER A 84 -14.14 -20.90 38.55
C SER A 84 -14.67 -19.91 37.52
N ARG A 85 -13.86 -18.92 37.11
CA ARG A 85 -14.24 -17.93 36.10
C ARG A 85 -14.15 -18.51 34.69
N PRO A 86 -15.01 -18.09 33.75
CA PRO A 86 -14.90 -18.47 32.35
C PRO A 86 -13.52 -18.11 31.78
N VAL A 87 -13.02 -18.96 30.90
CA VAL A 87 -11.73 -18.78 30.22
C VAL A 87 -11.86 -19.07 28.74
N CYS A 88 -11.06 -18.38 27.95
CA CYS A 88 -10.95 -18.60 26.52
C CYS A 88 -9.77 -19.53 26.22
N GLY A 89 -10.03 -20.61 25.47
CA GLY A 89 -9.00 -21.52 25.01
C GLY A 89 -8.20 -20.99 23.81
N THR A 90 -7.01 -21.56 23.59
CA THR A 90 -6.22 -21.34 22.37
C THR A 90 -6.92 -21.82 21.09
N ASP A 91 -7.95 -22.66 21.22
CA ASP A 91 -8.83 -23.10 20.13
C ASP A 91 -9.98 -22.13 19.82
N GLY A 92 -10.05 -20.99 20.52
CA GLY A 92 -11.11 -20.00 20.35
C GLY A 92 -12.47 -20.40 20.94
N LYS A 93 -12.52 -21.44 21.79
CA LYS A 93 -13.74 -21.84 22.51
C LYS A 93 -13.79 -21.26 23.91
N ASP A 94 -15.01 -20.93 24.34
CA ASP A 94 -15.31 -20.53 25.71
C ASP A 94 -15.46 -21.77 26.61
N TYR A 95 -14.67 -21.82 27.67
CA TYR A 95 -14.77 -22.84 28.69
C TYR A 95 -15.36 -22.25 29.97
N PRO A 96 -16.28 -22.95 30.64
CA PRO A 96 -16.90 -22.46 31.88
C PRO A 96 -15.87 -22.11 32.96
N ASN A 97 -14.76 -22.84 33.00
CA ASN A 97 -13.67 -22.66 33.94
C ASN A 97 -12.39 -23.35 33.45
N THR A 98 -11.26 -23.08 34.12
CA THR A 98 -9.95 -23.66 33.79
C THR A 98 -9.91 -25.18 33.93
N CYS A 99 -10.70 -25.78 34.84
CA CYS A 99 -10.74 -27.22 35.01
C CYS A 99 -11.38 -27.90 33.79
N GLU A 100 -12.51 -27.39 33.30
CA GLU A 100 -13.19 -27.94 32.11
C GLU A 100 -12.32 -27.82 30.85
N LEU A 101 -11.54 -26.74 30.72
CA LEU A 101 -10.54 -26.62 29.66
C LEU A 101 -9.46 -27.71 29.78
N LYS A 102 -8.83 -27.87 30.96
CA LYS A 102 -7.79 -28.88 31.19
C LYS A 102 -8.31 -30.31 31.03
N LYS A 103 -9.55 -30.56 31.44
CA LYS A 103 -10.24 -31.83 31.25
C LYS A 103 -10.45 -32.15 29.77
N THR A 104 -10.87 -31.16 28.98
CA THR A 104 -11.02 -31.30 27.53
C THR A 104 -9.66 -31.56 26.87
N ALA A 105 -8.63 -30.79 27.23
CA ALA A 105 -7.26 -30.98 26.76
C ALA A 105 -6.77 -32.41 27.01
N CYS A 106 -7.04 -32.94 28.21
CA CYS A 106 -6.58 -34.26 28.64
C CYS A 106 -7.29 -35.38 27.88
N ARG A 107 -8.62 -35.28 27.73
CA ARG A 107 -9.43 -36.28 27.03
C ARG A 107 -9.14 -36.32 25.53
N GLU A 108 -8.91 -35.16 24.93
CA GLU A 108 -8.60 -35.04 23.51
C GLU A 108 -7.10 -35.20 23.20
N MET A 109 -6.27 -35.40 24.24
CA MET A 109 -4.81 -35.56 24.14
C MET A 109 -4.14 -34.49 23.28
N ARG A 110 -4.56 -33.23 23.42
CA ARG A 110 -4.03 -32.10 22.65
C ARG A 110 -3.63 -30.94 23.53
N ILE A 111 -2.71 -30.13 23.02
CA ILE A 111 -2.28 -28.90 23.69
C ILE A 111 -3.40 -27.87 23.58
N LEU A 112 -4.02 -27.58 24.72
CA LEU A 112 -5.06 -26.57 24.85
C LEU A 112 -4.79 -25.79 26.13
N GLU A 113 -4.59 -24.49 25.98
CA GLU A 113 -4.19 -23.60 27.07
C GLU A 113 -5.18 -22.44 27.22
N VAL A 114 -5.20 -21.85 28.41
CA VAL A 114 -5.95 -20.61 28.65
C VAL A 114 -5.23 -19.48 27.93
N ARG A 115 -5.88 -18.92 26.91
CA ARG A 115 -5.35 -17.77 26.17
C ARG A 115 -5.73 -16.44 26.80
N PHE A 116 -6.97 -16.35 27.30
CA PHE A 116 -7.49 -15.18 28.00
C PHE A 116 -8.43 -15.58 29.13
N THR A 117 -8.54 -14.71 30.15
CA THR A 117 -9.61 -14.82 31.14
C THR A 117 -10.89 -14.19 30.58
N GLY A 118 -12.05 -14.76 30.92
CA GLY A 118 -13.34 -14.43 30.31
C GLY A 118 -13.58 -15.10 28.96
N ARG A 119 -14.59 -14.63 28.23
CA ARG A 119 -14.98 -15.13 26.90
C ARG A 119 -13.95 -14.83 25.82
N CYS A 120 -13.91 -15.58 24.73
CA CYS A 120 -13.00 -15.42 23.59
C CYS A 120 -13.28 -14.16 22.77
N ASP A 121 -14.55 -13.82 22.59
CA ASP A 121 -14.99 -12.54 22.05
C ASP A 121 -15.88 -11.81 23.06
N PRO A 122 -15.34 -10.84 23.82
CA PRO A 122 -16.12 -10.07 24.77
C PRO A 122 -17.16 -9.14 24.10
N CYS A 123 -17.00 -8.80 22.83
CA CYS A 123 -17.96 -7.99 22.07
C CYS A 123 -19.09 -8.82 21.43
N GLN A 124 -19.00 -10.15 21.50
CA GLN A 124 -20.04 -11.02 20.94
C GLN A 124 -21.35 -10.85 21.73
N GLY A 125 -22.40 -10.42 21.01
CA GLY A 125 -23.74 -10.19 21.57
C GLY A 125 -23.87 -8.87 22.34
N VAL A 126 -22.90 -7.95 22.21
CA VAL A 126 -23.01 -6.59 22.77
C VAL A 126 -23.70 -5.69 21.75
N GLU A 127 -24.88 -5.18 22.12
CA GLU A 127 -25.60 -4.18 21.33
C GLU A 127 -25.21 -2.77 21.79
N CYS A 128 -24.59 -2.01 20.89
CA CYS A 128 -24.16 -0.64 21.18
C CYS A 128 -25.16 0.39 20.64
N PRO A 129 -25.49 1.45 21.40
CA PRO A 129 -26.43 2.49 20.97
C PRO A 129 -25.84 3.42 19.90
N ASN A 130 -26.69 4.12 19.15
CA ASN A 130 -26.30 5.22 18.24
C ASN A 130 -25.20 4.86 17.22
N SER A 131 -25.26 3.64 16.67
CA SER A 131 -24.27 3.13 15.69
C SER A 131 -22.83 3.12 16.22
N GLN A 132 -22.65 3.11 17.53
CA GLN A 132 -21.36 2.89 18.17
C GLN A 132 -20.87 1.48 17.89
N VAL A 133 -19.54 1.33 17.89
CA VAL A 133 -18.89 0.03 17.67
C VAL A 133 -18.37 -0.49 19.01
N CYS A 134 -18.62 -1.77 19.28
CA CYS A 134 -18.03 -2.45 20.44
C CYS A 134 -16.54 -2.64 20.20
N GLN A 135 -15.74 -2.20 21.17
CA GLN A 135 -14.29 -2.31 21.18
C GLN A 135 -13.82 -2.70 22.59
N LEU A 136 -12.75 -3.46 22.68
CA LEU A 136 -12.08 -3.82 23.92
C LEU A 136 -11.14 -2.72 24.42
N ASP A 137 -11.18 -2.44 25.72
CA ASP A 137 -10.19 -1.60 26.41
C ASP A 137 -8.87 -2.36 26.69
N GLU A 138 -7.92 -1.68 27.34
CA GLU A 138 -6.61 -2.25 27.76
C GLU A 138 -6.73 -3.46 28.69
N HIS A 139 -7.88 -3.62 29.37
CA HIS A 139 -8.18 -4.73 30.28
C HIS A 139 -9.08 -5.79 29.62
N ARG A 140 -9.34 -5.70 28.31
CA ARG A 140 -10.17 -6.62 27.54
C ARG A 140 -11.67 -6.57 27.89
N ASN A 141 -12.16 -5.46 28.43
CA ASN A 141 -13.58 -5.23 28.65
C ASN A 141 -14.24 -4.66 27.40
N ALA A 142 -15.42 -5.16 27.05
CA ALA A 142 -16.24 -4.62 25.97
C ALA A 142 -16.79 -3.23 26.32
N ILE A 143 -16.45 -2.23 25.51
CA ILE A 143 -16.91 -0.85 25.63
C ILE A 143 -17.47 -0.36 24.30
N CYS A 144 -18.60 0.34 24.32
CA CYS A 144 -19.17 0.97 23.13
C CYS A 144 -18.51 2.34 22.90
N ARG A 145 -17.91 2.55 21.72
CA ARG A 145 -17.23 3.80 21.34
C ARG A 145 -17.53 4.20 19.90
N CYS A 146 -16.87 5.25 19.42
CA CYS A 146 -16.95 5.74 18.04
C CYS A 146 -18.34 6.25 17.67
N ASN A 147 -18.92 7.08 18.54
CA ASN A 147 -20.20 7.74 18.32
C ASN A 147 -20.19 8.48 16.96
N ALA A 148 -21.06 8.06 16.04
CA ALA A 148 -21.10 8.56 14.67
C ALA A 148 -21.98 9.82 14.49
N VAL A 149 -22.39 10.45 15.58
CA VAL A 149 -23.14 11.71 15.54
C VAL A 149 -22.19 12.85 15.21
N CYS A 150 -22.18 13.24 13.93
CA CYS A 150 -21.45 14.40 13.43
C CYS A 150 -22.43 15.45 12.90
N SER A 151 -22.04 16.73 12.97
CA SER A 151 -22.76 17.80 12.29
C SER A 151 -22.55 17.68 10.77
N ASP A 152 -23.52 18.13 9.98
CA ASP A 152 -23.48 18.11 8.51
C ASP A 152 -22.66 19.29 7.92
N ASP A 153 -21.78 19.86 8.75
CA ASP A 153 -20.83 20.90 8.35
C ASP A 153 -19.82 20.33 7.34
N MET A 154 -19.95 20.73 6.07
CA MET A 154 -19.02 20.36 4.99
C MET A 154 -17.77 21.23 5.05
N ARG A 155 -16.79 20.81 5.86
CA ARG A 155 -15.47 21.45 6.01
C ARG A 155 -14.39 20.39 5.85
N PRO A 156 -13.98 20.07 4.61
CA PRO A 156 -13.17 18.90 4.36
C PRO A 156 -11.79 19.01 5.01
N VAL A 157 -11.24 17.85 5.38
CA VAL A 157 -9.88 17.73 5.93
C VAL A 157 -9.14 16.58 5.26
N CYS A 158 -7.84 16.76 5.03
CA CYS A 158 -6.98 15.70 4.52
C CYS A 158 -6.38 14.93 5.71
N GLY A 159 -6.69 13.64 5.78
CA GLY A 159 -6.19 12.73 6.81
C GLY A 159 -4.76 12.26 6.54
N SER A 160 -4.08 11.79 7.59
CA SER A 160 -2.73 11.23 7.47
C SER A 160 -2.69 9.93 6.70
N ASP A 161 -3.83 9.32 6.41
CA ASP A 161 -3.98 8.20 5.50
C ASP A 161 -4.09 8.63 4.02
N GLY A 162 -3.92 9.92 3.72
CA GLY A 162 -4.04 10.49 2.38
C GLY A 162 -5.47 10.54 1.87
N ARG A 163 -6.48 10.45 2.74
CA ARG A 163 -7.90 10.49 2.37
C ARG A 163 -8.55 11.81 2.77
N THR A 164 -9.46 12.28 1.92
CA THR A 164 -10.33 13.41 2.22
C THR A 164 -11.51 12.95 3.07
N TYR A 165 -11.74 13.62 4.18
CA TYR A 165 -12.92 13.43 5.02
C TYR A 165 -13.80 14.67 4.95
N SER A 166 -15.13 14.48 4.94
CA SER A 166 -16.12 15.58 4.84
C SER A 166 -15.96 16.64 5.94
N ASN A 167 -15.56 16.19 7.13
CA ASN A 167 -15.12 17.03 8.24
C ASN A 167 -14.27 16.25 9.26
N GLU A 168 -13.64 16.97 10.18
CA GLU A 168 -12.80 16.38 11.24
C GLU A 168 -13.57 15.39 12.14
N CYS A 169 -14.87 15.59 12.36
CA CYS A 169 -15.67 14.63 13.13
C CYS A 169 -15.73 13.28 12.42
N THR A 170 -16.06 13.27 11.12
CA THR A 170 -16.10 12.03 10.33
C THR A 170 -14.74 11.33 10.27
N LEU A 171 -13.63 12.08 10.16
CA LEU A 171 -12.27 11.54 10.26
C LEU A 171 -12.05 10.82 11.60
N ARG A 172 -12.40 11.45 12.72
CA ARG A 172 -12.21 10.87 14.05
C ARG A 172 -13.09 9.65 14.29
N VAL A 173 -14.31 9.66 13.78
CA VAL A 173 -15.23 8.52 13.86
C VAL A 173 -14.66 7.32 13.11
N GLU A 174 -14.18 7.53 11.88
CA GLU A 174 -13.54 6.49 11.08
C GLU A 174 -12.25 5.97 11.73
N ALA A 175 -11.36 6.88 12.17
CA ALA A 175 -10.15 6.54 12.91
C ALA A 175 -10.46 5.65 14.14
N CYS A 176 -11.50 6.01 14.89
CA CYS A 176 -11.96 5.24 16.03
C CYS A 176 -12.48 3.86 15.60
N LYS A 177 -13.43 3.79 14.66
CA LYS A 177 -14.07 2.54 14.22
C LYS A 177 -13.04 1.49 13.79
N PHE A 178 -12.01 1.92 13.07
CA PHE A 178 -10.98 1.06 12.52
C PHE A 178 -9.72 0.95 13.40
N ARG A 179 -9.71 1.58 14.58
CA ARG A 179 -8.56 1.64 15.49
C ARG A 179 -7.27 2.14 14.79
N LYS A 180 -7.44 3.03 13.82
CA LYS A 180 -6.35 3.67 13.11
C LYS A 180 -6.00 4.99 13.79
N ASN A 181 -4.72 5.34 13.77
CA ASN A 181 -4.28 6.66 14.23
C ASN A 181 -4.26 7.61 13.02
N ILE A 182 -5.43 8.12 12.66
CA ILE A 182 -5.60 9.08 11.57
C ILE A 182 -5.68 10.48 12.19
N ARG A 183 -4.84 11.38 11.71
CA ARG A 183 -4.82 12.79 12.12
C ARG A 183 -5.03 13.70 10.93
N VAL A 184 -5.46 14.92 11.19
CA VAL A 184 -5.52 15.96 10.15
C VAL A 184 -4.10 16.37 9.79
N VAL A 185 -3.75 16.30 8.50
CA VAL A 185 -2.51 16.85 7.95
C VAL A 185 -2.71 18.32 7.62
N TYR A 186 -3.78 18.64 6.89
CA TYR A 186 -4.18 20.00 6.58
C TYR A 186 -5.70 20.09 6.33
N SER A 187 -6.23 21.30 6.42
CA SER A 187 -7.62 21.62 6.10
C SER A 187 -7.83 21.73 4.58
N GLY A 188 -8.95 21.22 4.08
CA GLY A 188 -9.24 21.06 2.65
C GLY A 188 -9.18 19.61 2.19
N GLU A 189 -9.53 19.38 0.93
CA GLU A 189 -9.44 18.06 0.31
C GLU A 189 -7.99 17.70 -0.02
N CYS A 190 -7.66 16.40 0.04
CA CYS A 190 -6.40 15.90 -0.49
C CYS A 190 -6.38 16.15 -2.01
N SER A 191 -5.68 17.19 -2.45
CA SER A 191 -5.64 17.61 -3.86
C SER A 191 -4.56 16.84 -4.62
N ALA A 192 -4.85 16.50 -5.89
CA ALA A 192 -3.90 15.84 -6.77
C ALA A 192 -2.60 16.66 -6.89
N GLY A 193 -1.46 16.05 -6.56
CA GLY A 193 -0.15 16.72 -6.54
C GLY A 193 0.28 17.32 -5.20
N LYS A 194 -0.60 17.37 -4.18
CA LYS A 194 -0.24 17.70 -2.79
C LYS A 194 -0.33 16.50 -1.85
N ASN A 195 -0.98 15.41 -2.28
CA ASN A 195 -1.14 14.22 -1.49
C ASN A 195 0.04 13.25 -1.70
N PRO A 196 0.94 13.09 -0.72
CA PRO A 196 2.11 12.22 -0.88
C PRO A 196 1.72 10.73 -0.97
N CYS A 197 0.50 10.36 -0.56
CA CYS A 197 -0.01 8.99 -0.68
C CYS A 197 -0.50 8.62 -2.09
N GLU A 198 -0.65 9.57 -3.02
CA GLU A 198 -1.09 9.25 -4.40
C GLU A 198 -0.01 8.56 -5.23
N ASN A 199 1.26 8.87 -4.95
CA ASN A 199 2.41 8.36 -5.71
C ASN A 199 3.10 7.17 -5.03
N ILE A 200 2.64 6.77 -3.84
CA ILE A 200 3.20 5.64 -3.10
C ILE A 200 2.29 4.42 -3.25
N VAL A 201 2.84 3.32 -3.75
CA VAL A 201 2.13 2.04 -3.82
C VAL A 201 2.52 1.22 -2.59
N CYS A 202 1.61 1.13 -1.63
CA CYS A 202 1.81 0.31 -0.44
C CYS A 202 1.56 -1.17 -0.73
N GLY A 203 2.31 -2.02 -0.01
CA GLY A 203 2.18 -3.47 -0.07
C GLY A 203 0.87 -3.98 0.54
N PRO A 204 0.65 -5.31 0.50
CA PRO A 204 -0.57 -5.91 1.03
C PRO A 204 -0.69 -5.65 2.55
N PHE A 205 -1.86 -5.15 2.97
CA PHE A 205 -2.18 -4.78 4.35
C PHE A 205 -1.31 -3.67 4.95
N GLU A 206 -0.55 -2.94 4.11
CA GLU A 206 0.11 -1.70 4.48
C GLU A 206 -0.82 -0.52 4.23
N ASP A 207 -0.91 0.39 5.20
CA ASP A 207 -1.62 1.65 5.05
C ASP A 207 -0.59 2.77 4.79
N CYS A 208 -0.92 3.70 3.89
CA CYS A 208 -0.14 4.92 3.77
C CYS A 208 -0.32 5.77 5.04
N ASN A 209 0.77 6.31 5.57
CA ASN A 209 0.77 7.26 6.67
C ASN A 209 1.66 8.45 6.36
N ILE A 210 1.09 9.65 6.43
CA ILE A 210 1.75 10.94 6.27
C ILE A 210 2.23 11.39 7.65
N ASP A 211 3.54 11.54 7.77
CA ASP A 211 4.19 12.00 8.99
C ASP A 211 4.02 13.52 9.20
N LYS A 212 4.57 14.03 10.31
CA LYS A 212 4.31 15.44 10.72
C LYS A 212 5.06 16.45 9.84
N TYR A 213 5.96 15.94 9.01
CA TYR A 213 6.74 16.68 8.03
C TYR A 213 6.12 16.60 6.64
N GLY A 214 4.99 15.89 6.48
CA GLY A 214 4.33 15.71 5.19
C GLY A 214 4.92 14.58 4.35
N ILE A 215 5.69 13.66 4.93
CA ILE A 215 6.31 12.54 4.23
C ILE A 215 5.39 11.32 4.32
N ALA A 216 4.98 10.76 3.19
CA ALA A 216 4.24 9.50 3.14
C ALA A 216 5.17 8.29 3.33
N SER A 217 4.69 7.33 4.12
CA SER A 217 5.35 6.04 4.33
C SER A 217 4.30 4.94 4.46
N CYS A 218 4.59 3.75 3.94
CA CYS A 218 3.72 2.59 4.12
C CYS A 218 4.01 1.95 5.47
N GLN A 219 2.97 1.76 6.29
CA GLN A 219 3.09 1.25 7.64
C GLN A 219 2.10 0.11 7.89
N CYS A 220 2.57 -0.92 8.58
CA CYS A 220 1.72 -1.99 9.08
C CYS A 220 0.92 -1.53 10.29
N GLN A 221 -0.28 -2.08 10.46
CA GLN A 221 -1.06 -1.86 11.66
C GLN A 221 -0.25 -2.16 12.94
N PRO A 222 -0.12 -1.22 13.89
CA PRO A 222 0.81 -1.36 15.00
C PRO A 222 0.37 -2.40 16.02
N SER A 223 -0.94 -2.54 16.26
CA SER A 223 -1.52 -3.50 17.19
C SER A 223 -2.92 -3.94 16.76
N CYS A 224 -3.32 -5.14 17.18
CA CYS A 224 -4.66 -5.68 16.98
C CYS A 224 -5.38 -5.83 18.31
N GLU A 225 -6.71 -5.97 18.22
CA GLU A 225 -7.54 -6.23 19.38
C GLU A 225 -7.32 -7.66 19.91
N TYR A 226 -7.31 -7.82 21.24
CA TYR A 226 -7.06 -9.10 21.92
C TYR A 226 -8.31 -10.01 21.95
N VAL A 227 -8.88 -10.25 20.77
CA VAL A 227 -9.99 -11.19 20.53
C VAL A 227 -9.43 -12.53 20.03
N MET A 228 -9.97 -13.65 20.51
CA MET A 228 -9.70 -14.99 19.96
C MET A 228 -10.82 -15.39 19.02
N LYS A 229 -10.57 -15.23 17.73
CA LYS A 229 -11.37 -15.74 16.62
C LYS A 229 -10.41 -16.38 15.62
N PRO A 230 -9.88 -17.58 15.94
CA PRO A 230 -8.75 -18.11 15.21
C PRO A 230 -9.07 -18.27 13.72
N VAL A 231 -8.07 -18.03 12.88
CA VAL A 231 -8.14 -18.22 11.43
C VAL A 231 -6.93 -18.99 10.95
N CYS A 232 -7.13 -19.85 9.96
CA CYS A 232 -6.05 -20.57 9.32
C CYS A 232 -5.57 -19.78 8.09
N GLY A 233 -4.30 -19.39 8.09
CA GLY A 233 -3.67 -18.69 6.99
C GLY A 233 -3.29 -19.63 5.85
N SER A 234 -3.14 -19.07 4.64
CA SER A 234 -2.68 -19.80 3.45
C SER A 234 -1.26 -20.36 3.57
N ASN A 235 -0.51 -19.92 4.59
CA ASN A 235 0.80 -20.45 4.97
C ASN A 235 0.72 -21.64 5.95
N GLY A 236 -0.48 -22.15 6.25
CA GLY A 236 -0.70 -23.25 7.19
C GLY A 236 -0.54 -22.85 8.67
N GLN A 237 -0.41 -21.55 8.98
CA GLN A 237 -0.27 -21.07 10.35
C GLN A 237 -1.61 -20.59 10.92
N THR A 238 -1.83 -20.88 12.21
CA THR A 238 -2.99 -20.38 12.93
C THR A 238 -2.71 -19.00 13.49
N TYR A 239 -3.60 -18.05 13.22
CA TYR A 239 -3.56 -16.72 13.80
C TYR A 239 -4.71 -16.55 14.79
N SER A 240 -4.50 -15.79 15.86
CA SER A 240 -5.51 -15.58 16.92
C SER A 240 -6.76 -14.87 16.43
N ASN A 241 -6.61 -14.03 15.41
CA ASN A 241 -7.68 -13.35 14.69
C ASN A 241 -7.18 -12.89 13.31
N GLU A 242 -8.11 -12.46 12.46
CA GLU A 242 -7.80 -12.00 11.10
C GLU A 242 -6.89 -10.77 11.08
N CYS A 243 -7.03 -9.84 12.03
CA CYS A 243 -6.16 -8.68 12.14
C CYS A 243 -4.70 -9.10 12.36
N GLU A 244 -4.44 -10.05 13.26
CA GLU A 244 -3.09 -10.56 13.51
C GLU A 244 -2.51 -11.29 12.29
N LEU A 245 -3.35 -11.96 11.50
CA LEU A 245 -2.94 -12.53 10.21
C LEU A 245 -2.50 -11.42 9.25
N GLN A 246 -3.33 -10.41 9.03
CA GLN A 246 -3.04 -9.30 8.12
C GLN A 246 -1.80 -8.51 8.57
N ARG A 247 -1.68 -8.23 9.87
CA ARG A 247 -0.51 -7.57 10.46
C ARG A 247 0.76 -8.39 10.26
N ASN A 248 0.72 -9.69 10.50
CA ASN A 248 1.88 -10.56 10.30
C ASN A 248 2.26 -10.66 8.82
N ALA A 249 1.27 -10.80 7.93
CA ALA A 249 1.45 -10.77 6.48
C ALA A 249 2.15 -9.49 6.01
N CYS A 250 1.70 -8.34 6.52
CA CYS A 250 2.31 -7.03 6.30
C CYS A 250 3.77 -7.00 6.77
N LEU A 251 4.03 -7.37 8.03
CA LEU A 251 5.37 -7.33 8.63
C LEU A 251 6.36 -8.26 7.91
N MET A 252 5.89 -9.41 7.42
CA MET A 252 6.70 -10.35 6.66
C MET A 252 6.79 -10.02 5.16
N LYS A 253 6.08 -8.97 4.68
CA LYS A 253 5.93 -8.61 3.26
C LYS A 253 5.50 -9.80 2.40
N ARG A 254 4.54 -10.58 2.90
CA ARG A 254 3.99 -11.77 2.22
C ARG A 254 2.48 -11.68 2.13
N HIS A 255 1.92 -12.15 1.02
CA HIS A 255 0.48 -12.21 0.84
C HIS A 255 -0.08 -13.49 1.49
N VAL A 256 -0.48 -13.40 2.76
CA VAL A 256 -1.17 -14.47 3.49
C VAL A 256 -2.65 -14.13 3.56
N THR A 257 -3.52 -15.07 3.18
CA THR A 257 -4.97 -14.90 3.21
C THR A 257 -5.60 -15.93 4.14
N VAL A 258 -6.83 -15.67 4.59
CA VAL A 258 -7.62 -16.64 5.36
C VAL A 258 -8.11 -17.74 4.42
N VAL A 259 -7.79 -19.00 4.74
CA VAL A 259 -8.31 -20.18 4.03
C VAL A 259 -9.65 -20.60 4.63
N TYR A 260 -9.73 -20.70 5.96
CA TYR A 260 -10.95 -21.02 6.69
C TYR A 260 -10.93 -20.44 8.10
N LYS A 261 -12.13 -20.33 8.71
CA LYS A 261 -12.29 -19.91 10.10
C LYS A 261 -11.99 -21.09 11.04
N GLY A 262 -11.15 -20.88 12.04
CA GLY A 262 -10.66 -21.88 12.97
C GLY A 262 -9.13 -22.02 12.98
N ALA A 263 -8.61 -22.84 13.89
CA ALA A 263 -7.19 -23.18 13.93
C ALA A 263 -6.82 -24.15 12.80
N CYS A 264 -5.60 -24.03 12.28
CA CYS A 264 -5.04 -25.00 11.33
C CYS A 264 -4.84 -26.38 11.99
N GLY A 265 -5.03 -27.45 11.22
CA GLY A 265 -4.67 -28.81 11.63
C GLY A 265 -5.04 -29.85 10.58
N ASP A 266 -4.31 -30.97 10.55
CA ASP A 266 -4.37 -32.00 9.49
C ASP A 266 -5.64 -32.86 9.49
N THR A 267 -6.51 -32.67 10.50
CA THR A 267 -7.76 -33.44 10.69
C THR A 267 -8.99 -32.55 10.90
N GLY A 268 -8.85 -31.24 10.73
CA GLY A 268 -9.97 -30.31 10.87
C GLY A 268 -11.00 -30.51 9.76
N PRO A 269 -12.32 -30.44 10.02
CA PRO A 269 -13.33 -30.67 8.99
C PRO A 269 -13.26 -29.68 7.82
N CYS A 270 -12.68 -28.49 8.04
CA CYS A 270 -12.42 -27.48 7.00
C CYS A 270 -11.04 -27.59 6.32
N HIS A 271 -10.15 -28.49 6.75
CA HIS A 271 -8.79 -28.58 6.21
C HIS A 271 -8.77 -28.96 4.73
N ASN A 272 -9.58 -29.95 4.33
CA ASN A 272 -9.72 -30.41 2.94
C ASN A 272 -11.03 -29.96 2.27
N TYR A 273 -11.77 -29.05 2.91
CA TYR A 273 -13.07 -28.60 2.41
C TYR A 273 -12.90 -27.28 1.66
N VAL A 274 -12.80 -27.38 0.33
CA VAL A 274 -12.58 -26.22 -0.55
C VAL A 274 -13.89 -25.52 -0.84
N CYS A 275 -13.93 -24.22 -0.57
CA CYS A 275 -15.03 -23.34 -0.89
C CYS A 275 -14.71 -22.51 -2.14
N SER A 276 -15.66 -22.40 -3.05
CA SER A 276 -15.52 -21.65 -4.31
C SER A 276 -16.08 -20.24 -4.21
N PHE A 277 -15.74 -19.39 -5.18
CA PHE A 277 -16.33 -18.06 -5.36
C PHE A 277 -16.13 -17.11 -4.15
N GLY A 278 -14.99 -17.21 -3.45
CA GLY A 278 -14.70 -16.35 -2.29
C GLY A 278 -15.46 -16.72 -1.01
N ALA A 279 -16.17 -17.85 -0.98
CA ALA A 279 -16.76 -18.40 0.23
C ALA A 279 -15.69 -18.95 1.19
N LEU A 280 -15.98 -18.90 2.49
CA LEU A 280 -15.11 -19.41 3.55
C LEU A 280 -15.71 -20.68 4.16
N CYS A 281 -14.86 -21.68 4.43
CA CYS A 281 -15.31 -22.85 5.18
C CYS A 281 -15.55 -22.47 6.66
N VAL A 282 -16.71 -22.87 7.17
CA VAL A 282 -17.13 -22.71 8.56
C VAL A 282 -17.71 -24.04 9.08
N LEU A 283 -17.62 -24.26 10.40
CA LEU A 283 -18.24 -25.41 11.06
C LEU A 283 -19.69 -25.06 11.46
N LYS A 284 -20.67 -25.75 10.88
CA LYS A 284 -22.08 -25.72 11.32
C LYS A 284 -22.46 -27.08 11.86
N ASN A 285 -22.81 -27.15 13.15
CA ASN A 285 -23.18 -28.41 13.83
C ASN A 285 -22.13 -29.52 13.62
N ASP A 286 -20.85 -29.19 13.81
CA ASP A 286 -19.69 -30.08 13.60
C ASP A 286 -19.51 -30.62 12.18
N ARG A 287 -20.16 -30.02 11.16
CA ARG A 287 -19.95 -30.33 9.75
C ARG A 287 -19.38 -29.11 9.00
N PRO A 288 -18.48 -29.32 8.03
CA PRO A 288 -17.97 -28.23 7.21
C PRO A 288 -19.04 -27.76 6.22
N GLY A 289 -19.15 -26.45 6.06
CA GLY A 289 -20.00 -25.81 5.06
C GLY A 289 -19.40 -24.48 4.60
N CYS A 290 -19.74 -24.07 3.38
CA CYS A 290 -19.30 -22.80 2.82
C CYS A 290 -20.29 -21.68 3.18
N GLU A 291 -19.76 -20.55 3.64
CA GLU A 291 -20.54 -19.34 3.92
C GLU A 291 -19.85 -18.11 3.33
N CYS A 292 -20.63 -17.18 2.82
CA CYS A 292 -20.11 -15.93 2.28
C CYS A 292 -19.51 -15.06 3.39
N PRO A 293 -18.45 -14.29 3.11
CA PRO A 293 -17.79 -13.48 4.12
C PRO A 293 -18.69 -12.34 4.61
N THR A 294 -18.64 -12.06 5.92
CA THR A 294 -19.23 -10.87 6.53
C THR A 294 -18.25 -9.71 6.41
N CYS A 295 -18.66 -8.62 5.78
CA CYS A 295 -17.73 -7.57 5.38
C CYS A 295 -17.90 -6.28 6.18
N PRO A 296 -16.78 -5.62 6.56
CA PRO A 296 -16.83 -4.28 7.13
C PRO A 296 -17.27 -3.25 6.08
N GLU A 297 -17.80 -2.12 6.54
CA GLU A 297 -18.22 -0.97 5.70
C GLU A 297 -17.05 -0.03 5.35
N ARG A 298 -15.82 -0.56 5.26
CA ARG A 298 -14.64 0.25 4.91
C ARG A 298 -14.67 0.63 3.42
N PHE A 299 -14.25 1.85 3.11
CA PHE A 299 -14.08 2.30 1.73
C PHE A 299 -12.61 2.17 1.31
N GLU A 300 -12.29 1.05 0.66
CA GLU A 300 -10.99 0.69 0.09
C GLU A 300 -11.25 0.12 -1.30
N PRO A 301 -11.63 0.98 -2.28
CA PRO A 301 -12.26 0.52 -3.49
C PRO A 301 -11.34 -0.39 -4.31
N VAL A 302 -11.93 -1.41 -4.93
CA VAL A 302 -11.25 -2.30 -5.88
C VAL A 302 -12.06 -2.41 -7.17
N CYS A 303 -11.38 -2.47 -8.30
CA CYS A 303 -12.01 -2.76 -9.58
C CYS A 303 -11.97 -4.27 -9.80
N GLY A 304 -13.14 -4.89 -9.95
CA GLY A 304 -13.26 -6.31 -10.25
C GLY A 304 -12.92 -6.63 -11.71
N SER A 305 -12.59 -7.88 -11.99
CA SER A 305 -12.36 -8.43 -13.35
C SER A 305 -13.61 -8.36 -14.24
N ASP A 306 -14.76 -8.10 -13.65
CA ASP A 306 -16.06 -7.85 -14.29
C ASP A 306 -16.29 -6.38 -14.68
N GLY A 307 -15.32 -5.50 -14.38
CA GLY A 307 -15.42 -4.06 -14.66
C GLY A 307 -16.30 -3.29 -13.67
N ILE A 308 -16.68 -3.90 -12.55
CA ILE A 308 -17.50 -3.28 -11.50
C ILE A 308 -16.60 -2.80 -10.36
N SER A 309 -16.90 -1.62 -9.84
CA SER A 309 -16.22 -1.08 -8.66
C SER A 309 -16.86 -1.59 -7.38
N TYR A 310 -16.07 -2.19 -6.50
CA TYR A 310 -16.52 -2.67 -5.19
C TYR A 310 -15.96 -1.76 -4.11
N THR A 311 -16.75 -1.46 -3.07
CA THR A 311 -16.34 -0.57 -1.98
C THR A 311 -15.16 -1.10 -1.18
N ASN A 312 -14.97 -2.42 -1.15
CA ASN A 312 -13.76 -3.09 -0.69
C ASN A 312 -13.65 -4.52 -1.23
N GLU A 313 -12.46 -5.12 -1.11
CA GLU A 313 -12.19 -6.50 -1.53
C GLU A 313 -13.12 -7.52 -0.86
N CYS A 314 -13.50 -7.35 0.41
CA CYS A 314 -14.40 -8.28 1.06
C CYS A 314 -15.78 -8.25 0.38
N LYS A 315 -16.32 -7.06 0.10
CA LYS A 315 -17.60 -6.90 -0.58
C LYS A 315 -17.57 -7.50 -1.98
N MET A 316 -16.46 -7.37 -2.71
CA MET A 316 -16.24 -8.08 -3.98
C MET A 316 -16.32 -9.60 -3.80
N LYS A 317 -15.61 -10.17 -2.82
CA LYS A 317 -15.64 -11.62 -2.53
C LYS A 317 -17.02 -12.11 -2.08
N ARG A 318 -17.77 -11.27 -1.37
CA ARG A 318 -19.14 -11.58 -0.95
C ARG A 318 -20.07 -11.63 -2.16
N GLU A 319 -20.01 -10.64 -3.05
CA GLU A 319 -20.77 -10.62 -4.30
C GLU A 319 -20.45 -11.86 -5.15
N ALA A 320 -19.15 -12.16 -5.32
CA ALA A 320 -18.68 -13.36 -6.01
C ALA A 320 -19.33 -14.63 -5.42
N CYS A 321 -19.41 -14.73 -4.09
CA CYS A 321 -19.98 -15.87 -3.38
C CYS A 321 -21.50 -15.99 -3.53
N GLU A 322 -22.21 -14.87 -3.39
CA GLU A 322 -23.68 -14.80 -3.48
C GLU A 322 -24.14 -15.10 -4.91
N GLU A 323 -23.45 -14.53 -5.90
CA GLU A 323 -23.75 -14.66 -7.33
C GLU A 323 -23.11 -15.88 -7.99
N ARG A 324 -22.23 -16.60 -7.28
CA ARG A 324 -21.43 -17.74 -7.79
C ARG A 324 -20.61 -17.39 -9.04
N LYS A 325 -19.97 -16.22 -9.01
CA LYS A 325 -19.10 -15.71 -10.08
C LYS A 325 -17.65 -15.71 -9.63
N GLU A 326 -16.73 -15.97 -10.54
CA GLU A 326 -15.31 -15.80 -10.28
C GLU A 326 -14.93 -14.35 -10.59
N ILE A 327 -14.71 -13.57 -9.53
CA ILE A 327 -14.36 -12.16 -9.62
C ILE A 327 -13.01 -11.99 -8.94
N SER A 328 -11.99 -11.63 -9.71
CA SER A 328 -10.66 -11.29 -9.20
C SER A 328 -10.48 -9.78 -9.20
N ILE A 329 -9.51 -9.29 -8.43
CA ILE A 329 -9.16 -7.86 -8.46
C ILE A 329 -8.43 -7.59 -9.78
N ALA A 330 -8.98 -6.71 -10.61
CA ALA A 330 -8.30 -6.19 -11.79
C ALA A 330 -7.22 -5.18 -11.38
N TYR A 331 -7.59 -4.21 -10.52
CA TYR A 331 -6.66 -3.27 -9.90
C TYR A 331 -7.28 -2.61 -8.65
N MET A 332 -6.42 -2.02 -7.81
CA MET A 332 -6.84 -1.24 -6.65
C MET A 332 -7.39 0.12 -7.09
N GLY A 333 -8.50 0.55 -6.50
CA GLY A 333 -9.23 1.79 -6.87
C GLY A 333 -10.61 1.51 -7.47
N LEU A 334 -11.36 2.57 -7.70
CA LEU A 334 -12.60 2.49 -8.50
C LEU A 334 -12.22 2.17 -9.95
N CYS A 335 -13.07 1.44 -10.66
CA CYS A 335 -12.90 1.25 -12.09
C CYS A 335 -12.94 2.62 -12.80
N ASN A 336 -11.85 2.98 -13.50
CA ASN A 336 -11.68 4.25 -14.19
C ASN A 336 -11.54 4.06 -15.70
N THR A 337 -12.66 3.91 -16.40
CA THR A 337 -12.64 3.59 -17.84
C THR A 337 -12.13 4.72 -18.74
N CYS A 338 -12.18 6.01 -18.35
CA CYS A 338 -11.63 7.11 -19.16
C CYS A 338 -10.13 7.40 -18.93
N SER A 339 -9.57 7.08 -17.76
CA SER A 339 -8.14 7.35 -17.48
C SER A 339 -7.18 6.45 -18.27
N GLN A 340 -7.68 5.35 -18.81
CA GLN A 340 -6.96 4.43 -19.69
C GLN A 340 -7.41 4.51 -21.15
N THR A 341 -8.43 5.31 -21.46
CA THR A 341 -8.96 5.48 -22.83
C THR A 341 -8.34 6.73 -23.44
N GLN A 342 -7.38 6.55 -24.35
CA GLN A 342 -6.81 7.65 -25.12
C GLN A 342 -7.69 7.92 -26.33
N CYS A 343 -8.44 9.03 -26.28
CA CYS A 343 -9.28 9.46 -27.39
C CYS A 343 -8.46 10.23 -28.43
N GLU A 344 -8.46 9.74 -29.66
CA GLU A 344 -7.75 10.35 -30.78
C GLU A 344 -8.50 11.56 -31.36
N TYR A 345 -7.79 12.39 -32.14
CA TYR A 345 -8.38 13.50 -32.90
C TYR A 345 -9.12 14.55 -32.05
N TYR A 346 -8.67 14.78 -30.81
CA TYR A 346 -9.31 15.69 -29.84
C TYR A 346 -10.73 15.27 -29.42
N ALA A 347 -11.10 13.98 -29.59
CA ALA A 347 -12.33 13.46 -29.02
C ALA A 347 -12.28 13.48 -27.48
N VAL A 348 -13.44 13.69 -26.86
CA VAL A 348 -13.60 13.74 -25.40
C VAL A 348 -14.16 12.40 -24.92
N CYS A 349 -13.59 11.84 -23.86
CA CYS A 349 -14.12 10.62 -23.25
C CYS A 349 -15.34 10.95 -22.39
N GLU A 350 -16.48 10.35 -22.72
CA GLU A 350 -17.70 10.38 -21.93
C GLU A 350 -18.08 8.97 -21.45
N LEU A 351 -18.79 8.88 -20.32
CA LEU A 351 -19.27 7.62 -19.77
C LEU A 351 -20.73 7.40 -20.19
N ASP A 352 -21.00 6.41 -21.03
CA ASP A 352 -22.35 5.94 -21.34
C ASP A 352 -22.61 4.59 -20.67
N LYS A 353 -23.53 4.56 -19.70
CA LYS A 353 -23.92 3.35 -18.93
C LYS A 353 -22.72 2.56 -18.36
N GLY A 354 -21.70 3.26 -17.88
CA GLY A 354 -20.49 2.66 -17.31
C GLY A 354 -19.42 2.24 -18.33
N ARG A 355 -19.66 2.45 -19.63
CA ARG A 355 -18.67 2.24 -20.70
C ARG A 355 -18.05 3.57 -21.13
N ALA A 356 -16.73 3.62 -21.29
CA ALA A 356 -16.04 4.76 -21.88
C ALA A 356 -16.29 4.84 -23.40
N THR A 357 -16.71 6.01 -23.87
CA THR A 357 -16.97 6.29 -25.28
C THR A 357 -16.34 7.63 -25.66
N CYS A 358 -15.53 7.64 -26.73
CA CYS A 358 -14.97 8.88 -27.26
C CYS A 358 -15.97 9.57 -28.18
N VAL A 359 -16.34 10.81 -27.88
CA VAL A 359 -17.30 11.61 -28.64
C VAL A 359 -16.68 12.92 -29.10
N CYS A 360 -17.08 13.39 -30.29
CA CYS A 360 -16.61 14.68 -30.79
C CYS A 360 -17.34 15.84 -30.12
N PRO A 361 -16.64 16.90 -29.69
CA PRO A 361 -17.29 18.09 -29.16
C PRO A 361 -18.28 18.66 -30.19
N GLN A 362 -19.47 19.05 -29.74
CA GLN A 362 -20.56 19.53 -30.63
C GLN A 362 -20.84 21.03 -30.51
N ARG A 363 -20.22 21.71 -29.55
CA ARG A 363 -20.48 23.12 -29.26
C ARG A 363 -19.20 23.85 -28.91
N CYS A 364 -19.00 24.98 -29.57
CA CYS A 364 -17.93 25.91 -29.27
C CYS A 364 -18.50 27.24 -28.77
N VAL A 365 -17.76 27.90 -27.87
CA VAL A 365 -18.06 29.29 -27.52
C VAL A 365 -17.71 30.15 -28.74
N LYS A 366 -18.63 31.01 -29.16
CA LYS A 366 -18.44 31.90 -30.33
C LYS A 366 -17.48 33.03 -29.98
N ILE A 367 -16.19 32.74 -30.11
CA ILE A 367 -15.10 33.70 -29.96
C ILE A 367 -14.46 33.87 -31.34
N GLU A 368 -14.28 35.13 -31.77
CA GLU A 368 -13.56 35.46 -33.01
C GLU A 368 -12.06 35.51 -32.72
N ALA A 369 -11.40 34.35 -32.82
CA ALA A 369 -9.97 34.19 -32.57
C ALA A 369 -9.40 33.24 -33.61
N LYS A 370 -9.34 33.70 -34.87
CA LYS A 370 -9.01 32.86 -36.02
C LYS A 370 -7.67 32.15 -35.84
N VAL A 371 -7.61 30.90 -36.30
CA VAL A 371 -6.39 30.09 -36.31
C VAL A 371 -6.22 29.42 -37.66
N CYS A 372 -4.98 29.28 -38.11
CA CYS A 372 -4.64 28.47 -39.27
C CYS A 372 -4.30 27.06 -38.81
N GLY A 373 -4.93 26.06 -39.40
CA GLY A 373 -4.55 24.66 -39.23
C GLY A 373 -3.33 24.28 -40.08
N ASN A 374 -2.62 23.23 -39.67
CA ASN A 374 -1.56 22.59 -40.47
C ASN A 374 -2.09 21.95 -41.78
N ASP A 375 -3.40 21.86 -41.94
CA ASP A 375 -4.12 21.49 -43.16
C ASP A 375 -4.29 22.66 -44.15
N GLY A 376 -3.78 23.85 -43.80
CA GLY A 376 -3.89 25.05 -44.63
C GLY A 376 -5.26 25.72 -44.60
N VAL A 377 -6.14 25.31 -43.68
CA VAL A 377 -7.49 25.85 -43.54
C VAL A 377 -7.55 26.84 -42.37
N THR A 378 -8.25 27.97 -42.58
CA THR A 378 -8.52 28.93 -41.50
C THR A 378 -9.80 28.57 -40.76
N TYR A 379 -9.69 28.45 -39.43
CA TYR A 379 -10.79 28.15 -38.52
C TYR A 379 -11.16 29.41 -37.72
N GLN A 380 -12.44 29.53 -37.34
CA GLN A 380 -12.93 30.71 -36.59
C GLN A 380 -12.30 30.83 -35.20
N ASN A 381 -12.01 29.69 -34.57
CA ASN A 381 -11.27 29.57 -33.34
C ASN A 381 -10.70 28.15 -33.19
N GLU A 382 -9.86 27.95 -32.19
CA GLU A 382 -9.23 26.66 -31.90
C GLU A 382 -10.24 25.56 -31.55
N CYS A 383 -11.39 25.89 -30.96
CA CYS A 383 -12.43 24.90 -30.68
C CYS A 383 -13.02 24.35 -31.99
N GLU A 384 -13.37 25.21 -32.94
CA GLU A 384 -13.89 24.80 -34.25
C GLU A 384 -12.86 23.95 -35.03
N LEU A 385 -11.57 24.25 -34.88
CA LEU A 385 -10.49 23.41 -35.42
C LEU A 385 -10.50 22.01 -34.81
N ARG A 386 -10.57 21.90 -33.47
CA ARG A 386 -10.61 20.60 -32.77
C ARG A 386 -11.87 19.80 -33.10
N VAL A 387 -13.02 20.46 -33.27
CA VAL A 387 -14.26 19.81 -33.73
C VAL A 387 -14.09 19.26 -35.15
N ALA A 388 -13.53 20.04 -36.07
CA ALA A 388 -13.25 19.60 -37.42
C ALA A 388 -12.24 18.43 -37.47
N ALA A 389 -11.20 18.49 -36.64
CA ALA A 389 -10.22 17.42 -36.47
C ALA A 389 -10.89 16.11 -36.03
N CYS A 390 -11.74 16.18 -35.00
CA CYS A 390 -12.45 15.02 -34.47
C CYS A 390 -13.45 14.44 -35.47
N THR A 391 -14.30 15.28 -36.06
CA THR A 391 -15.37 14.84 -36.97
C THR A 391 -14.83 14.26 -38.28
N LYS A 392 -13.69 14.77 -38.76
CA LYS A 392 -13.02 14.26 -39.96
C LYS A 392 -12.01 13.15 -39.65
N GLN A 393 -11.74 12.85 -38.38
CA GLN A 393 -10.72 11.89 -37.93
C GLN A 393 -9.32 12.21 -38.49
N LEU A 394 -8.91 13.47 -38.40
CA LEU A 394 -7.61 13.97 -38.88
C LEU A 394 -6.84 14.68 -37.76
N TYR A 395 -5.51 14.55 -37.76
CA TYR A 395 -4.64 15.29 -36.84
C TYR A 395 -4.39 16.71 -37.34
N ILE A 396 -5.35 17.59 -37.06
CA ILE A 396 -5.27 19.01 -37.40
C ILE A 396 -4.80 19.77 -36.16
N SER A 397 -3.63 20.41 -36.23
CA SER A 397 -3.09 21.25 -35.15
C SER A 397 -3.01 22.71 -35.58
N VAL A 398 -2.96 23.64 -34.62
CA VAL A 398 -2.77 25.06 -34.92
C VAL A 398 -1.36 25.27 -35.47
N ALA A 399 -1.27 25.68 -36.74
CA ALA A 399 -0.02 26.07 -37.40
C ALA A 399 0.36 27.52 -37.10
N SER A 400 -0.63 28.44 -37.09
CA SER A 400 -0.42 29.85 -36.72
C SER A 400 -1.69 30.48 -36.16
N ARG A 401 -1.54 31.55 -35.38
CA ARG A 401 -2.69 32.41 -35.00
C ARG A 401 -2.98 33.39 -36.13
N GLY A 402 -4.25 33.66 -36.36
CA GLY A 402 -4.74 34.40 -37.52
C GLY A 402 -5.02 33.49 -38.73
N PRO A 403 -5.47 34.07 -39.85
CA PRO A 403 -5.76 33.34 -41.08
C PRO A 403 -4.49 32.81 -41.78
N CYS A 404 -4.64 31.75 -42.57
CA CYS A 404 -3.51 31.05 -43.20
C CYS A 404 -2.77 31.87 -44.25
N ASP A 405 -3.44 32.83 -44.90
CA ASP A 405 -2.85 33.67 -45.95
C ASP A 405 -1.78 34.64 -45.43
N LEU A 406 -1.78 34.98 -44.14
CA LEU A 406 -0.86 35.96 -43.56
C LEU A 406 0.52 35.39 -43.19
N CYS A 407 0.63 34.10 -42.88
CA CYS A 407 1.88 33.49 -42.36
C CYS A 407 2.59 32.53 -43.34
N ILE A 408 2.03 32.30 -44.54
CA ILE A 408 2.58 31.36 -45.54
C ILE A 408 4.04 31.63 -45.94
N ASN A 409 4.48 32.89 -45.94
CA ASN A 409 5.84 33.29 -46.34
C ASN A 409 6.69 33.86 -45.19
N VAL A 410 6.27 33.67 -43.94
CA VAL A 410 6.91 34.29 -42.77
C VAL A 410 7.70 33.23 -41.99
N HIS A 411 9.02 33.25 -42.12
CA HIS A 411 9.93 32.38 -41.35
C HIS A 411 10.43 33.07 -40.08
N CYS A 412 9.84 32.70 -38.95
CA CYS A 412 10.23 33.19 -37.63
C CYS A 412 11.41 32.41 -37.05
N LYS A 413 12.41 33.14 -36.53
CA LYS A 413 13.62 32.58 -35.90
C LYS A 413 13.53 32.64 -34.38
N TYR A 414 14.43 31.92 -33.70
CA TYR A 414 14.66 32.05 -32.25
C TYR A 414 13.43 31.79 -31.38
N GLY A 415 12.55 30.85 -31.76
CA GLY A 415 11.35 30.52 -30.97
C GLY A 415 10.19 31.51 -31.11
N ALA A 416 10.30 32.53 -31.98
CA ALA A 416 9.20 33.41 -32.35
C ALA A 416 8.12 32.65 -33.14
N ARG A 417 6.85 33.04 -32.95
CA ARG A 417 5.72 32.50 -33.73
C ARG A 417 5.14 33.60 -34.63
N CYS A 418 4.56 33.20 -35.76
CA CYS A 418 3.86 34.14 -36.62
C CYS A 418 2.45 34.42 -36.08
N GLU A 419 2.14 35.69 -35.87
CA GLU A 419 0.81 36.21 -35.60
C GLU A 419 0.52 37.33 -36.61
N ASP A 420 -0.56 37.20 -37.39
CA ASP A 420 -0.99 38.18 -38.41
C ASP A 420 0.14 38.65 -39.34
N GLY A 421 1.00 37.72 -39.77
CA GLY A 421 2.10 37.99 -40.70
C GLY A 421 3.34 38.65 -40.06
N ARG A 422 3.41 38.71 -38.73
CA ARG A 422 4.57 39.21 -37.98
C ARG A 422 5.10 38.17 -37.02
N CYS A 423 6.41 38.08 -36.90
CA CYS A 423 7.04 37.25 -35.88
C CYS A 423 6.98 37.96 -34.54
N VAL A 424 6.29 37.33 -33.58
CA VAL A 424 6.16 37.83 -32.22
C VAL A 424 6.67 36.78 -31.23
N CYS A 425 7.29 37.26 -30.16
CA CYS A 425 7.69 36.40 -29.05
C CYS A 425 6.43 35.99 -28.26
N PRO A 426 6.38 34.76 -27.70
CA PRO A 426 5.32 34.38 -26.79
C PRO A 426 5.17 35.41 -25.65
N THR A 427 4.00 36.03 -25.50
CA THR A 427 3.74 37.02 -24.43
C THR A 427 3.09 36.38 -23.21
N GLU A 428 2.19 35.43 -23.46
CA GLU A 428 1.49 34.64 -22.44
C GLU A 428 2.00 33.21 -22.47
N CYS A 429 2.60 32.77 -21.37
CA CYS A 429 2.98 31.39 -21.17
C CYS A 429 2.14 30.77 -20.04
N PRO A 430 1.67 29.53 -20.22
CA PRO A 430 0.97 28.78 -19.19
C PRO A 430 1.75 28.73 -17.86
N GLU A 431 1.02 28.78 -16.72
CA GLU A 431 1.67 28.79 -15.40
C GLU A 431 2.06 27.39 -14.87
N ASN A 432 1.73 26.32 -15.59
CA ASN A 432 2.15 24.96 -15.26
C ASN A 432 3.69 24.85 -15.22
N TYR A 433 4.13 23.99 -14.29
CA TYR A 433 5.54 23.70 -14.06
C TYR A 433 5.88 22.35 -14.72
N ASP A 434 6.31 22.42 -15.97
CA ASP A 434 6.78 21.29 -16.79
C ASP A 434 8.21 21.61 -17.25
N PRO A 435 9.20 21.53 -16.35
CA PRO A 435 10.49 22.18 -16.55
C PRO A 435 11.22 21.63 -17.78
N VAL A 436 11.97 22.49 -18.46
CA VAL A 436 12.86 22.12 -19.56
C VAL A 436 14.25 22.69 -19.32
N CYS A 437 15.27 21.84 -19.43
CA CYS A 437 16.65 22.26 -19.43
C CYS A 437 17.05 22.62 -20.87
N SER A 438 17.47 23.87 -21.05
CA SER A 438 17.84 24.45 -22.35
C SER A 438 19.34 24.30 -22.64
N SER A 439 19.73 24.47 -23.90
CA SER A 439 21.12 24.41 -24.39
C SER A 439 22.06 25.46 -23.77
N ASP A 440 21.50 26.47 -23.12
CA ASP A 440 22.22 27.47 -22.32
C ASP A 440 22.48 27.01 -20.87
N GLY A 441 22.08 25.78 -20.51
CA GLY A 441 22.22 25.23 -19.16
C GLY A 441 21.21 25.81 -18.16
N THR A 442 20.19 26.52 -18.63
CA THR A 442 19.14 27.13 -17.78
C THR A 442 17.89 26.25 -17.76
N THR A 443 17.34 26.02 -16.56
CA THR A 443 16.02 25.42 -16.38
C THR A 443 14.95 26.48 -16.61
N TYR A 444 14.11 26.26 -17.61
CA TYR A 444 12.90 27.05 -17.84
C TYR A 444 11.69 26.29 -17.27
N ARG A 445 10.76 26.99 -16.62
CA ARG A 445 9.56 26.39 -15.99
C ARG A 445 8.69 25.58 -16.96
N ASN A 446 8.74 25.90 -18.24
CA ASN A 446 8.13 25.16 -19.34
C ASN A 446 8.74 25.58 -20.69
N GLU A 447 8.43 24.83 -21.75
CA GLU A 447 8.98 25.08 -23.09
C GLU A 447 8.55 26.44 -23.67
N CYS A 448 7.37 26.95 -23.31
CA CYS A 448 6.93 28.28 -23.75
C CYS A 448 7.86 29.38 -23.26
N GLU A 449 8.26 29.28 -21.98
CA GLU A 449 9.13 30.23 -21.31
C GLU A 449 10.55 30.21 -21.86
N MET A 450 11.05 29.03 -22.22
CA MET A 450 12.30 28.87 -22.97
C MET A 450 12.22 29.56 -24.33
N ARG A 451 11.15 29.32 -25.11
CA ARG A 451 10.99 29.93 -26.44
C ARG A 451 10.81 31.45 -26.38
N ARG A 452 10.16 31.97 -25.32
CA ARG A 452 10.09 33.41 -25.05
C ARG A 452 11.47 34.00 -24.84
N ALA A 453 12.26 33.41 -23.95
CA ALA A 453 13.63 33.86 -23.69
C ALA A 453 14.52 33.78 -24.93
N ALA A 454 14.43 32.69 -25.71
CA ALA A 454 15.13 32.54 -26.99
C ALA A 454 14.81 33.69 -27.95
N CYS A 455 13.53 34.07 -28.02
CA CYS A 455 13.04 35.10 -28.94
C CYS A 455 13.46 36.50 -28.52
N GLU A 456 13.28 36.83 -27.23
CA GLU A 456 13.63 38.13 -26.67
C GLU A 456 15.13 38.40 -26.70
N GLN A 457 15.94 37.36 -26.49
CA GLN A 457 17.40 37.45 -26.46
C GLN A 457 18.03 37.16 -27.82
N THR A 458 17.22 36.89 -28.86
CA THR A 458 17.67 36.59 -30.24
C THR A 458 18.71 35.48 -30.32
N MET A 459 18.51 34.43 -29.52
CA MET A 459 19.41 33.28 -29.43
C MET A 459 18.70 31.97 -29.72
N GLU A 460 19.42 31.02 -30.28
CA GLU A 460 18.87 29.70 -30.58
C GLU A 460 19.00 28.80 -29.34
N LEU A 461 17.87 28.57 -28.68
CA LEU A 461 17.77 27.65 -27.56
C LEU A 461 17.10 26.37 -28.02
N ASN A 462 17.71 25.24 -27.67
CA ASN A 462 17.15 23.92 -27.88
C ASN A 462 16.93 23.24 -26.54
N VAL A 463 15.83 22.51 -26.39
CA VAL A 463 15.61 21.66 -25.21
C VAL A 463 16.68 20.55 -25.20
N LEU A 464 17.53 20.54 -24.19
CA LEU A 464 18.47 19.45 -23.94
C LEU A 464 17.77 18.26 -23.28
N ILE A 465 16.92 18.55 -22.29
CA ILE A 465 16.20 17.58 -21.45
C ILE A 465 14.86 18.20 -21.03
N TYR A 466 13.78 17.41 -21.05
CA TYR A 466 12.52 17.75 -20.37
C TYR A 466 12.68 17.35 -18.89
N GLY A 467 12.77 18.33 -18.00
CA GLY A 467 13.19 18.21 -16.61
C GLY A 467 14.01 19.43 -16.15
N GLU A 468 14.35 19.49 -14.86
CA GLU A 468 15.26 20.53 -14.35
C GLU A 468 16.72 20.19 -14.70
N CYS A 469 17.56 21.20 -14.92
CA CYS A 469 18.99 20.99 -15.13
C CYS A 469 19.69 20.39 -13.88
N GLU A 470 19.10 20.51 -12.68
CA GLU A 470 19.63 19.97 -11.43
C GLU A 470 19.41 18.45 -11.27
N ASP A 471 18.47 17.85 -12.02
CA ASP A 471 18.31 16.39 -12.10
C ASP A 471 19.47 15.71 -12.84
N VAL A 472 20.43 16.49 -13.34
CA VAL A 472 21.76 16.04 -13.79
C VAL A 472 22.75 16.14 -12.62
N GLY A 473 22.47 15.34 -11.58
CA GLY A 473 23.37 15.15 -10.44
C GLY A 473 24.59 14.32 -10.81
N GLY A 474 25.60 14.99 -11.36
CA GLY A 474 26.94 14.46 -11.60
C GLY A 474 28.02 15.54 -11.48
N SER A 475 27.98 16.32 -10.38
CA SER A 475 29.04 17.21 -9.89
C SER A 475 29.54 18.30 -10.85
N GLY A 476 28.96 19.49 -10.75
CA GLY A 476 29.44 20.68 -11.45
C GLY A 476 28.94 21.99 -10.84
N ALA A 477 29.05 22.15 -9.52
CA ALA A 477 28.88 23.46 -8.92
C ALA A 477 29.98 24.40 -9.45
N GLY A 478 29.57 25.51 -10.07
CA GLY A 478 30.47 26.62 -10.30
C GLY A 478 31.04 27.13 -8.98
N ILE A 479 32.30 27.55 -8.97
CA ILE A 479 32.75 28.96 -8.96
C ILE A 479 34.24 28.97 -8.54
N LYS A 480 35.04 29.75 -9.28
CA LYS A 480 36.37 30.36 -9.01
C LYS A 480 37.61 29.63 -9.54
N SER A 481 38.29 30.32 -10.47
CA SER A 481 39.75 30.25 -10.63
C SER A 481 40.45 30.52 -9.28
N PRO A 482 41.59 29.87 -9.01
CA PRO A 482 42.87 30.45 -9.45
C PRO A 482 43.90 29.42 -9.95
N GLU A 483 44.73 29.90 -10.89
CA GLU A 483 46.15 29.62 -11.14
C GLU A 483 46.74 28.19 -11.04
N SER A 484 47.33 27.79 -12.19
CA SER A 484 48.64 27.11 -12.33
C SER A 484 48.78 25.66 -11.89
N GLY A 485 48.89 24.76 -12.87
CA GLY A 485 49.40 23.39 -12.67
C GLY A 485 49.38 22.55 -13.95
N SER A 486 50.55 22.43 -14.58
CA SER A 486 50.82 21.67 -15.81
C SER A 486 50.48 20.18 -15.70
N GLY A 487 49.89 19.60 -16.76
CA GLY A 487 49.82 18.15 -16.96
C GLY A 487 48.81 17.74 -18.03
N ASN A 488 49.22 17.69 -19.31
CA ASN A 488 48.41 17.08 -20.36
C ASN A 488 48.26 15.57 -20.09
N SER A 489 47.12 15.14 -19.55
CA SER A 489 46.71 13.74 -19.51
C SER A 489 45.55 13.49 -20.49
N PRO A 490 45.59 12.44 -21.33
CA PRO A 490 44.50 12.10 -22.25
C PRO A 490 43.14 11.76 -21.61
N CYS A 491 43.04 11.60 -20.28
CA CYS A 491 41.77 11.49 -19.54
C CYS A 491 41.40 12.81 -18.80
N ASP A 492 41.86 13.98 -19.28
CA ASP A 492 41.35 15.24 -18.77
C ASP A 492 39.93 15.52 -19.30
N LYS A 493 39.02 15.71 -18.34
CA LYS A 493 37.60 16.10 -18.41
C LYS A 493 36.96 16.03 -19.81
N ASP A 494 36.12 15.00 -20.00
CA ASP A 494 35.24 14.71 -21.16
C ASP A 494 35.71 13.62 -22.15
N ALA A 495 36.70 12.82 -21.78
CA ALA A 495 37.17 11.66 -22.56
C ALA A 495 36.10 10.57 -22.80
N CYS A 496 35.24 10.29 -21.81
CA CYS A 496 34.14 9.32 -21.90
C CYS A 496 32.80 10.00 -21.62
N ARG A 497 31.84 9.80 -22.51
CA ARG A 497 30.47 10.35 -22.47
C ARG A 497 29.46 9.27 -22.02
N TYR A 498 28.26 9.74 -21.67
CA TYR A 498 27.09 8.90 -21.32
C TYR A 498 27.30 7.96 -20.11
N GLY A 499 28.05 8.42 -19.11
CA GLY A 499 28.27 7.66 -17.86
C GLY A 499 29.42 6.65 -17.90
N GLY A 500 30.30 6.73 -18.90
CA GLY A 500 31.52 5.93 -18.97
C GLY A 500 32.64 6.48 -18.09
N ILE A 501 33.31 5.60 -17.37
CA ILE A 501 34.51 5.91 -16.58
C ILE A 501 35.73 5.73 -17.49
N CYS A 502 36.60 6.74 -17.58
CA CYS A 502 37.85 6.66 -18.36
C CYS A 502 38.84 5.74 -17.64
N ASP A 503 39.32 4.72 -18.33
CA ASP A 503 40.34 3.78 -17.87
C ASP A 503 41.34 3.49 -19.02
N TYR A 504 42.40 2.74 -18.74
CA TYR A 504 43.42 2.37 -19.74
C TYR A 504 43.47 0.85 -19.94
N ASP A 505 43.62 0.39 -21.18
CA ASP A 505 43.93 -1.01 -21.46
C ASP A 505 45.43 -1.33 -21.24
N SER A 506 45.81 -2.60 -21.34
CA SER A 506 47.21 -3.04 -21.17
C SER A 506 48.21 -2.48 -22.20
N GLU A 507 47.72 -1.76 -23.21
CA GLU A 507 48.53 -1.09 -24.25
C GLU A 507 48.45 0.44 -24.13
N ASP A 508 48.06 0.97 -22.96
CA ASP A 508 47.90 2.41 -22.65
C ASP A 508 46.90 3.14 -23.57
N ARG A 509 45.91 2.42 -24.12
CA ARG A 509 44.82 3.03 -24.89
C ARG A 509 43.63 3.36 -24.01
N LEU A 510 42.99 4.48 -24.29
CA LEU A 510 41.79 4.96 -23.63
C LEU A 510 40.64 3.96 -23.79
N LEU A 511 40.07 3.52 -22.67
CA LEU A 511 38.96 2.59 -22.55
C LEU A 511 37.83 3.22 -21.72
N CYS A 512 36.62 3.32 -22.28
CA CYS A 512 35.45 3.78 -21.52
C CYS A 512 34.72 2.61 -20.87
N VAL A 513 34.83 2.49 -19.54
CA VAL A 513 34.19 1.44 -18.75
C VAL A 513 32.77 1.87 -18.37
N CYS A 514 31.78 1.09 -18.80
CA CYS A 514 30.36 1.38 -18.61
C CYS A 514 29.77 0.52 -17.48
N ALA A 515 29.86 0.99 -16.24
CA ALA A 515 29.33 0.29 -15.07
C ALA A 515 27.83 0.59 -14.85
N PHE A 516 26.94 -0.12 -15.56
CA PHE A 516 25.48 0.01 -15.42
C PHE A 516 24.90 -1.19 -14.67
N GLU A 517 24.31 -0.95 -13.50
CA GLU A 517 23.51 -1.94 -12.77
C GLU A 517 22.03 -1.80 -13.15
N CYS A 518 21.61 -2.49 -14.21
CA CYS A 518 20.22 -2.43 -14.66
C CYS A 518 19.34 -3.49 -13.95
N PRO A 519 18.27 -3.09 -13.25
CA PRO A 519 17.28 -4.01 -12.70
C PRO A 519 16.63 -4.86 -13.81
N PRO A 520 16.14 -6.08 -13.52
CA PRO A 520 15.51 -6.96 -14.51
C PRO A 520 14.10 -6.53 -14.96
N ILE A 521 13.78 -5.24 -14.85
CA ILE A 521 12.47 -4.68 -15.23
C ILE A 521 12.39 -4.57 -16.75
N ARG A 522 11.43 -5.27 -17.37
CA ARG A 522 11.12 -5.17 -18.81
C ARG A 522 10.12 -4.05 -19.07
N ALA A 523 10.62 -2.91 -19.51
CA ALA A 523 9.85 -1.74 -19.92
C ALA A 523 10.43 -1.20 -21.24
N PRO A 524 10.11 -1.83 -22.39
CA PRO A 524 10.87 -1.64 -23.61
C PRO A 524 10.74 -0.23 -24.19
N VAL A 525 11.88 0.36 -24.55
CA VAL A 525 11.99 1.71 -25.14
C VAL A 525 12.52 1.63 -26.56
N CYS A 526 12.07 2.53 -27.42
CA CYS A 526 12.59 2.69 -28.78
C CYS A 526 13.68 3.75 -28.76
N GLY A 527 14.90 3.38 -29.15
CA GLY A 527 16.04 4.29 -29.21
C GLY A 527 16.07 5.09 -30.51
N SER A 528 16.71 6.27 -30.47
CA SER A 528 16.90 7.13 -31.65
C SER A 528 17.78 6.51 -32.73
N ASP A 529 18.47 5.42 -32.42
CA ASP A 529 19.21 4.57 -33.35
C ASP A 529 18.32 3.55 -34.08
N GLY A 530 17.01 3.53 -33.77
CA GLY A 530 16.02 2.69 -34.43
C GLY A 530 15.87 1.29 -33.84
N GLU A 531 16.53 1.01 -32.71
CA GLU A 531 16.52 -0.30 -32.06
C GLU A 531 15.67 -0.28 -30.77
N PHE A 532 15.15 -1.45 -30.38
CA PHE A 532 14.43 -1.62 -29.11
C PHE A 532 15.37 -2.07 -28.00
N TYR A 533 15.21 -1.48 -26.82
CA TYR A 533 15.94 -1.83 -25.61
C TYR A 533 14.97 -2.32 -24.53
N ASP A 534 15.36 -3.34 -23.76
CA ASP A 534 14.53 -3.94 -22.70
C ASP A 534 14.10 -2.93 -21.62
N SER A 535 14.88 -1.86 -21.41
CA SER A 535 14.59 -0.76 -20.50
C SER A 535 15.39 0.50 -20.87
N ASP A 536 14.98 1.66 -20.35
CA ASP A 536 15.75 2.91 -20.43
C ASP A 536 17.19 2.74 -19.91
N CYS A 537 17.39 1.97 -18.84
CA CYS A 537 18.72 1.65 -18.31
C CYS A 537 19.57 0.92 -19.34
N LYS A 538 19.01 -0.09 -20.04
CA LYS A 538 19.74 -0.85 -21.06
C LYS A 538 20.07 -0.02 -22.30
N MET A 539 19.19 0.91 -22.67
CA MET A 539 19.47 1.89 -23.72
C MET A 539 20.61 2.85 -23.33
N LYS A 540 20.63 3.33 -22.08
CA LYS A 540 21.72 4.20 -21.56
C LYS A 540 23.04 3.46 -21.44
N GLU A 541 23.02 2.19 -21.01
CA GLU A 541 24.20 1.31 -21.02
C GLU A 541 24.78 1.19 -22.44
N GLN A 542 23.92 1.04 -23.44
CA GLN A 542 24.35 0.99 -24.85
C GLN A 542 24.88 2.35 -25.35
N SER A 543 24.30 3.47 -24.90
CA SER A 543 24.81 4.82 -25.19
C SER A 543 26.24 5.01 -24.69
N CYS A 544 26.54 4.48 -23.49
CA CYS A 544 27.88 4.46 -22.94
C CYS A 544 28.82 3.57 -23.77
N LYS A 545 28.43 2.32 -24.04
CA LYS A 545 29.30 1.38 -24.78
C LYS A 545 29.66 1.87 -26.18
N THR A 546 28.72 2.54 -26.84
CA THR A 546 28.91 3.05 -28.19
C THR A 546 29.44 4.48 -28.25
N GLN A 547 29.53 5.15 -27.10
CA GLN A 547 29.88 6.58 -27.00
C GLN A 547 29.01 7.46 -27.93
N LYS A 548 27.74 7.07 -28.12
CA LYS A 548 26.75 7.77 -28.95
C LYS A 548 25.50 8.09 -28.13
N LYS A 549 24.90 9.26 -28.38
CA LYS A 549 23.66 9.66 -27.72
C LYS A 549 22.51 8.86 -28.30
N ILE A 550 21.97 7.92 -27.52
CA ILE A 550 20.72 7.22 -27.84
C ILE A 550 19.65 7.78 -26.89
N VAL A 551 18.62 8.41 -27.47
CA VAL A 551 17.48 8.94 -26.71
C VAL A 551 16.22 8.15 -27.01
N ILE A 552 15.28 8.13 -26.07
CA ILE A 552 13.98 7.53 -26.31
C ILE A 552 13.26 8.35 -27.36
N VAL A 553 12.77 7.68 -28.40
CA VAL A 553 11.92 8.26 -29.44
C VAL A 553 10.57 7.53 -29.47
N PRO A 554 9.52 8.13 -30.07
CA PRO A 554 8.23 7.45 -30.22
C PRO A 554 8.37 6.09 -30.90
N LYS A 555 7.61 5.09 -30.43
CA LYS A 555 7.75 3.67 -30.83
C LYS A 555 7.66 3.43 -32.34
N ASN A 556 6.96 4.30 -33.07
CA ASN A 556 6.83 4.23 -34.54
C ASN A 556 8.15 4.51 -35.29
N LYS A 557 9.18 5.08 -34.65
CA LYS A 557 10.49 5.28 -35.28
C LYS A 557 11.34 4.01 -35.36
N CYS A 558 11.07 3.02 -34.51
CA CYS A 558 11.70 1.69 -34.57
C CYS A 558 10.89 0.68 -35.41
N GLN A 559 9.72 1.07 -35.93
CA GLN A 559 8.83 0.18 -36.71
C GLN A 559 9.29 -0.08 -38.16
N SER A 560 10.47 0.39 -38.57
CA SER A 560 10.96 0.23 -39.95
C SER A 560 11.69 -1.08 -40.25
N LYS A 561 11.73 -2.06 -39.34
CA LYS A 561 12.38 -3.38 -39.56
C LYS A 561 11.48 -4.60 -39.33
N LEU A 562 10.17 -4.50 -39.56
CA LEU A 562 9.25 -5.66 -39.57
C LEU A 562 8.70 -6.03 -40.95
N ASN A 563 9.32 -5.55 -42.03
CA ASN A 563 9.04 -5.98 -43.40
C ASN A 563 10.28 -6.51 -44.10
N VAL A 564 10.87 -7.59 -43.58
CA VAL A 564 11.55 -8.60 -44.41
C VAL A 564 11.37 -9.94 -43.72
N LEU A 565 10.41 -10.73 -44.20
CA LEU A 565 10.37 -12.19 -44.30
C LEU A 565 8.91 -12.59 -44.59
N ASN A 566 8.54 -12.46 -45.86
CA ASN A 566 7.62 -13.41 -46.49
C ASN A 566 8.44 -14.63 -46.92
#